data_AF-A0A7R9LMX6-F1
#
_entry.id   AF-A0A7R9LMX6-F1
#
_cell.length_a   1.000
_cell.length_b   1.000
_cell.length_c   1.000
_cell.angle_alpha   90.00
_cell.angle_beta   90.00
_cell.angle_gamma   90.00
#
_symmetry.space_group_name_H-M   'P 1'
#
loop_
_entity.id
_entity.type
_entity.pdbx_description
1 polymer ?
#
loop_
_entity_poly.entity_id
_entity_poly.type
_entity_poly.pdbx_seq_one_letter_code
_entity_poly.pdbx_strand_id
1 'polypeptide(L)'
;QRFRYCTVITIAHRLNTIIDSDKVMVLDAGQVVEYDIPHKLLDTSDGLFSKLVKQSGKDISIKLKQMAKQYYCHKNSINLNEKNNENDDEIGQRL
;
A
#
# COMPACT_ATOMS: atom_id res chain seq x y z
N GLN A 1 15.82 8.01 9.01
CA GLN A 1 15.55 7.08 7.90
C GLN A 1 16.38 7.50 6.70
N ARG A 2 17.14 6.57 6.11
CA ARG A 2 17.81 6.75 4.80
C ARG A 2 16.68 6.75 3.74
N PHE A 3 16.67 7.70 2.78
CA PHE A 3 15.67 7.79 1.68
C PHE A 3 14.30 8.43 1.95
N ARG A 4 14.12 9.23 3.01
CA ARG A 4 12.83 9.90 3.29
C ARG A 4 12.26 10.72 2.12
N TYR A 5 13.11 11.30 1.27
CA TYR A 5 12.72 12.15 0.14
C TYR A 5 12.97 11.51 -1.23
N CYS A 6 13.24 10.21 -1.29
CA CYS A 6 13.47 9.51 -2.54
C CYS A 6 12.27 8.62 -2.85
N THR A 7 11.86 8.55 -4.11
CA THR A 7 10.94 7.50 -4.56
C THR A 7 11.69 6.18 -4.61
N VAL A 8 11.16 5.16 -3.93
CA VAL A 8 11.71 3.80 -3.95
C VAL A 8 10.78 2.92 -4.77
N ILE A 9 11.30 2.37 -5.86
CA ILE A 9 10.61 1.37 -6.67
C ILE A 9 11.28 0.03 -6.41
N THR A 10 10.50 -0.93 -5.92
CA THR A 10 10.98 -2.28 -5.59
C THR A 10 10.35 -3.29 -6.54
N ILE A 11 11.17 -4.05 -7.26
CA ILE A 11 10.74 -5.22 -8.04
C ILE A 11 11.03 -6.46 -7.19
N ALA A 12 9.99 -7.20 -6.81
CA ALA A 12 10.12 -8.34 -5.93
C ALA A 12 9.16 -9.46 -6.29
N HIS A 13 9.54 -10.69 -5.90
CA HIS A 13 8.67 -11.87 -5.90
C HIS A 13 8.11 -12.17 -4.50
N ARG A 14 8.66 -11.55 -3.45
CA ARG A 14 8.27 -11.80 -2.06
C ARG A 14 7.04 -10.97 -1.72
N LEU A 15 5.89 -11.61 -1.59
CA LEU A 15 4.62 -10.95 -1.27
C LEU A 15 4.66 -10.16 0.05
N ASN A 16 5.41 -10.61 1.07
CA ASN A 16 5.57 -9.88 2.33
C ASN A 16 6.22 -8.50 2.17
N THR A 17 7.04 -8.30 1.14
CA THR A 17 7.73 -7.03 0.82
C THR A 17 6.93 -6.18 -0.17
N ILE A 18 5.85 -6.73 -0.73
CA ILE A 18 4.95 -6.03 -1.64
C ILE A 18 3.72 -5.52 -0.86
N ILE A 19 3.31 -6.26 0.18
CA ILE A 19 2.10 -5.97 0.97
C ILE A 19 2.19 -4.71 1.83
N ASP A 20 3.41 -4.27 2.14
CA ASP A 20 3.76 -3.09 2.93
C ASP A 20 4.07 -1.86 2.05
N SER A 21 3.99 -2.01 0.74
CA SER A 21 4.21 -0.92 -0.21
C SER A 21 3.04 0.06 -0.24
N ASP A 22 3.36 1.33 -0.49
CA ASP A 22 2.35 2.38 -0.63
C ASP A 22 1.36 2.12 -1.77
N LYS A 23 1.86 1.53 -2.86
CA LYS A 23 1.13 1.11 -4.06
C LYS A 23 1.79 -0.12 -4.66
N VAL A 24 1.01 -0.93 -5.36
CA VAL A 24 1.48 -2.12 -6.08
C VAL A 24 1.07 -1.99 -7.53
N MET A 25 2.01 -2.28 -8.43
CA MET A 25 1.80 -2.34 -9.86
C MET A 25 1.97 -3.77 -10.33
N VAL A 26 0.95 -4.34 -10.98
CA VAL A 26 1.04 -5.66 -11.60
C VAL A 26 1.26 -5.47 -13.08
N LEU A 27 2.35 -6.06 -13.58
CA LEU A 27 2.73 -6.06 -14.98
C LEU A 27 2.43 -7.42 -15.60
N ASP A 28 1.76 -7.42 -16.75
CA ASP A 28 1.56 -8.62 -17.57
C ASP A 28 1.81 -8.28 -19.04
N ALA A 29 2.57 -9.12 -19.74
CA ALA A 29 2.97 -8.92 -21.14
C ALA A 29 3.45 -7.49 -21.49
N GLY A 30 4.20 -6.85 -20.59
CA GLY A 30 4.73 -5.48 -20.79
C GLY A 30 3.71 -4.36 -20.55
N GLN A 31 2.52 -4.65 -20.04
CA GLN A 31 1.46 -3.68 -19.74
C GLN A 31 1.13 -3.66 -18.25
N VAL A 32 0.74 -2.49 -17.73
CA VAL A 32 0.20 -2.35 -16.38
C VAL A 32 -1.25 -2.81 -16.39
N VAL A 33 -1.52 -3.95 -15.73
CA VAL A 33 -2.87 -4.51 -15.66
C VAL A 33 -3.60 -4.14 -14.38
N GLU A 34 -2.87 -3.89 -13.29
CA GLU A 34 -3.42 -3.43 -12.02
C GLU A 34 -2.49 -2.42 -11.35
N TYR A 35 -3.07 -1.39 -10.73
CA TYR A 35 -2.32 -0.39 -9.98
C TYR A 35 -3.18 0.24 -8.87
N ASP A 36 -2.99 -0.18 -7.62
CA ASP A 36 -3.60 0.46 -6.46
C ASP A 36 -2.86 0.06 -5.16
N ILE A 37 -3.41 0.42 -4.00
CA ILE A 37 -2.94 -0.04 -2.70
C ILE A 37 -3.18 -1.55 -2.55
N PRO A 38 -2.30 -2.27 -1.83
CA PRO A 38 -2.40 -3.73 -1.68
C PRO A 38 -3.79 -4.19 -1.19
N HIS A 39 -4.39 -3.48 -0.22
CA HIS A 39 -5.68 -3.86 0.33
C HIS A 39 -6.80 -3.89 -0.73
N LYS A 40 -6.91 -2.86 -1.57
CA LYS A 40 -7.94 -2.77 -2.61
C LYS A 40 -7.74 -3.81 -3.72
N LEU A 41 -6.50 -4.04 -4.12
CA LEU A 41 -6.18 -5.08 -5.10
C LEU A 41 -6.57 -6.48 -4.59
N LEU A 42 -6.50 -6.72 -3.28
CA LEU A 42 -6.90 -8.00 -2.66
C LEU A 42 -8.41 -8.17 -2.48
N ASP A 43 -9.17 -7.07 -2.44
CA ASP A 43 -10.64 -7.10 -2.40
C ASP A 43 -11.24 -7.50 -3.75
N THR A 44 -10.50 -7.31 -4.84
CA THR A 44 -10.89 -7.77 -6.18
C THR A 44 -10.67 -9.28 -6.28
N SER A 45 -11.74 -10.06 -6.19
CA SER A 45 -11.69 -11.54 -6.14
C SER A 45 -10.96 -12.16 -7.33
N ASP A 46 -11.11 -11.57 -8.51
CA ASP A 46 -10.60 -12.08 -9.79
C ASP A 46 -9.34 -11.35 -10.29
N GLY A 47 -8.82 -10.41 -9.51
CA GLY A 47 -7.57 -9.70 -9.80
C GLY A 47 -6.37 -10.66 -9.82
N LEU A 48 -5.42 -10.39 -10.70
CA LEU A 48 -4.15 -11.07 -10.83
C LEU A 48 -3.35 -10.98 -9.53
N PHE A 49 -3.36 -9.83 -8.84
CA PHE A 49 -2.70 -9.73 -7.53
C PHE A 49 -3.31 -10.67 -6.49
N SER A 50 -4.65 -10.72 -6.41
CA SER A 50 -5.39 -11.61 -5.51
C SER A 50 -5.11 -13.09 -5.82
N LYS A 51 -4.99 -13.44 -7.12
CA LYS A 51 -4.61 -14.79 -7.57
C LYS A 51 -3.19 -15.15 -7.14
N LEU A 52 -2.21 -14.25 -7.31
CA LEU A 52 -0.83 -14.46 -6.85
C LEU A 52 -0.76 -14.68 -5.34
N VAL A 53 -1.52 -13.91 -4.56
CA VAL A 53 -1.58 -14.11 -3.10
C VAL A 53 -2.22 -15.45 -2.74
N LYS A 54 -3.28 -15.89 -3.43
CA LYS A 54 -3.89 -17.21 -3.21
C LYS A 54 -2.93 -18.36 -3.48
N GLN A 55 -2.04 -18.22 -4.48
CA GLN A 55 -1.03 -19.24 -4.81
C GLN A 55 0.02 -19.45 -3.71
N SER A 56 0.19 -18.48 -2.80
CA SER A 56 1.10 -18.62 -1.64
C SER A 56 0.63 -19.60 -0.57
N GLY A 57 -0.58 -20.16 -0.70
CA GLY A 57 -1.18 -21.09 0.26
C GLY A 57 -2.16 -20.40 1.21
N LYS A 58 -3.08 -21.19 1.77
CA LYS A 58 -4.24 -20.68 2.53
C LYS A 58 -3.81 -19.79 3.71
N ASP A 59 -2.91 -20.27 4.56
CA ASP A 59 -2.51 -19.56 5.78
C ASP A 59 -1.75 -18.26 5.46
N ILE A 60 -0.85 -18.31 4.48
CA ILE A 60 -0.08 -17.14 4.04
C ILE A 60 -1.01 -16.12 3.38
N SER A 61 -1.97 -16.55 2.56
CA SER A 61 -2.92 -15.65 1.91
C SER A 61 -3.79 -14.90 2.93
N ILE A 62 -4.23 -15.57 3.99
CA ILE A 62 -5.01 -14.96 5.08
C ILE A 62 -4.15 -13.93 5.81
N LYS A 63 -2.92 -14.31 6.15
CA LYS A 63 -1.97 -13.42 6.83
C LYS A 63 -1.68 -12.17 6.00
N LEU A 64 -1.38 -12.32 4.72
CA LEU A 64 -1.10 -11.20 3.80
C LEU A 64 -2.30 -10.25 3.68
N LYS A 65 -3.52 -10.77 3.57
CA LYS A 65 -4.74 -9.95 3.57
C LYS A 65 -4.91 -9.17 4.87
N GLN A 66 -4.65 -9.80 6.00
CA GLN A 66 -4.72 -9.14 7.30
C GLN A 66 -3.66 -8.03 7.42
N MET A 67 -2.44 -8.28 6.97
CA MET A 67 -1.36 -7.29 6.95
C MET A 67 -1.72 -6.10 6.06
N ALA A 68 -2.23 -6.34 4.85
CA ALA A 68 -2.66 -5.27 3.93
C ALA A 68 -3.74 -4.38 4.55
N LYS A 69 -4.74 -5.00 5.20
CA LYS A 69 -5.81 -4.28 5.89
C LYS A 69 -5.28 -3.43 7.04
N GLN A 70 -4.40 -3.98 7.87
CA GLN A 70 -3.78 -3.26 9.00
C GLN A 70 -2.98 -2.06 8.52
N TYR A 71 -2.13 -2.25 7.50
CA TYR A 71 -1.34 -1.19 6.91
C TYR A 71 -2.22 -0.06 6.36
N TYR A 72 -3.29 -0.41 5.62
CA TYR A 72 -4.23 0.57 5.11
C TYR A 72 -4.92 1.38 6.22
N CYS A 73 -5.46 0.72 7.24
CA CYS A 73 -6.13 1.40 8.35
C CYS A 73 -5.15 2.35 9.08
N HIS A 74 -3.95 1.87 9.39
CA HIS A 74 -2.95 2.66 10.12
C HIS A 74 -2.49 3.89 9.32
N LYS A 75 -2.20 3.72 8.03
CA LYS A 75 -1.80 4.83 7.16
C LYS A 75 -2.90 5.89 7.02
N ASN A 76 -4.16 5.45 6.95
CA ASN A 76 -5.29 6.38 6.86
C ASN A 76 -5.42 7.22 8.14
N SER A 77 -5.20 6.62 9.32
CA SER A 77 -5.14 7.35 10.58
C SER A 77 -4.01 8.37 10.63
N ILE A 78 -2.81 8.02 10.16
CA ILE A 78 -1.68 8.97 10.13
C ILE A 78 -1.99 10.16 9.22
N ASN A 79 -2.50 9.91 8.01
CA ASN A 79 -2.84 10.98 7.06
C ASN A 79 -3.91 11.95 7.61
N LEU A 80 -4.86 11.45 8.41
CA LEU A 80 -5.86 12.29 9.08
C LEU A 80 -5.23 13.20 10.14
N ASN A 81 -4.18 12.72 10.82
CA ASN A 81 -3.51 13.47 11.87
C ASN A 81 -2.58 14.55 11.29
N GLU A 82 -1.88 14.25 10.19
CA GLU A 82 -1.00 15.22 9.51
C GLU A 82 -1.80 16.39 8.91
N LYS A 83 -2.98 16.12 8.33
CA LYS A 83 -3.88 17.19 7.84
C LYS A 83 -4.42 18.11 8.92
N ASN A 84 -4.52 17.65 10.17
CA ASN A 84 -4.99 18.48 11.27
C ASN A 84 -3.88 19.42 11.78
N ASN A 85 -2.61 19.00 11.68
CA ASN A 85 -1.47 19.81 12.14
C ASN A 85 -1.06 20.90 11.15
N GLU A 86 -1.35 20.76 9.86
CA GLU A 86 -1.06 21.81 8.85
C GLU A 86 -2.00 23.03 8.95
N ASN A 87 -3.17 22.90 9.59
CA ASN A 87 -4.12 24.02 9.73
C ASN A 87 -3.75 24.99 10.86
N ASP A 88 -2.86 24.59 11.78
CA ASP A 88 -2.45 25.43 12.92
C ASP A 88 -1.26 26.35 12.56
N ASP A 89 -0.51 26.06 11.49
CA ASP A 89 0.63 26.85 11.04
C ASP A 89 0.24 28.08 10.20
N GLU A 90 -1.01 28.16 9.70
CA GLU A 90 -1.48 29.29 8.87
C GLU A 90 -2.06 30.46 9.70
N ILE A 91 -2.35 30.27 10.99
CA ILE A 91 -2.97 31.30 11.85
C ILE A 91 -1.90 32.22 12.48
N GLY A 92 -0.63 31.81 12.51
CA GLY A 92 0.48 32.55 13.14
C GLY A 92 1.13 33.68 12.31
N GLN A 93 0.75 33.91 11.05
CA GLN A 93 1.41 34.89 10.16
C GLN A 93 0.52 36.07 9.71
N ARG A 94 -0.58 36.34 10.43
CA ARG A 94 -1.32 37.60 10.28
C ARG A 94 -1.55 38.24 11.65
N LEU A 95 -0.55 39.01 12.09
CA LEU A 95 -0.64 40.41 12.55
C LEU A 95 0.73 40.88 13.05
#